data_AF-A0A9E4SSY4-F1
#
_entry.id   AF-A0A9E4SSY4-F1
#
_cell.length_a   1.000
_cell.length_b   1.000
_cell.length_c   1.000
_cell.angle_alpha   90.00
_cell.angle_beta   90.00
_cell.angle_gamma   90.00
#
_symmetry.space_group_name_H-M   'P 1'
#
loop_
_entity.id
_entity.type
_entity.pdbx_description
1 polymer ?
#
loop_
_entity_poly.entity_id
_entity_poly.type
_entity_poly.pdbx_seq_one_letter_code
_entity_poly.pdbx_strand_id
1 'polypeptide(L)'
;MPGFRRVSREETSSRRTAVSPSLARLKQYQGYIKKVTPGLTGRLTPSKGETPAAVRRRLGAAAAAMGVKLTVKRIGDRVFFWR
;
A
#
# COMPACT_ATOMS: atom_id res chain seq x y z
N MET A 1 -12.55 26.87 -0.30
CA MET A 1 -12.44 26.15 1.00
C MET A 1 -13.30 24.88 0.93
N PRO A 2 -12.83 23.70 1.37
CA PRO A 2 -13.67 22.50 1.43
C PRO A 2 -14.69 22.60 2.58
N GLY A 3 -15.93 22.16 2.35
CA GLY A 3 -16.99 22.14 3.37
C GLY A 3 -16.87 20.94 4.31
N PHE A 4 -16.91 21.19 5.62
CA PHE A 4 -16.89 20.15 6.67
C PHE A 4 -18.28 20.00 7.31
N ARG A 5 -18.79 18.77 7.40
CA ARG A 5 -20.05 18.44 8.08
C ARG A 5 -19.88 17.16 8.91
N ARG A 6 -20.42 17.16 10.13
CA ARG A 6 -20.46 15.99 11.02
C ARG A 6 -21.64 15.09 10.63
N VAL A 7 -21.38 13.79 10.49
CA VAL A 7 -22.38 12.73 10.25
C VAL A 7 -22.36 11.73 11.41
N SER A 8 -23.50 11.09 11.72
CA SER A 8 -23.62 10.12 12.81
C SER A 8 -22.89 8.81 12.48
N ARG A 9 -22.37 8.11 13.51
CA ARG A 9 -21.67 6.81 13.35
C ARG A 9 -22.54 5.75 12.67
N GLU A 10 -23.85 5.80 12.89
CA GLU A 10 -24.83 4.87 12.31
C GLU A 10 -25.01 5.12 10.80
N GLU A 11 -24.90 6.38 10.37
CA GLU A 11 -25.00 6.81 8.97
C GLU A 11 -23.80 6.33 8.14
N THR A 12 -22.62 6.21 8.77
CA THR A 12 -21.41 5.64 8.15
C THR A 12 -21.45 4.12 7.96
N SER A 13 -22.08 3.38 8.87
CA SER A 13 -22.04 1.90 8.86
C SER A 13 -23.04 1.27 7.88
N SER A 14 -24.17 1.93 7.62
CA SER A 14 -25.24 1.42 6.75
C SER A 14 -24.97 1.63 5.25
N ARG A 15 -24.02 2.50 4.89
CA ARG A 15 -23.49 2.55 3.54
C ARG A 15 -22.51 1.40 3.41
N ARG A 16 -22.91 0.29 2.76
CA ARG A 16 -22.01 -0.79 2.33
C ARG A 16 -20.71 -0.16 1.85
N THR A 17 -19.65 -0.28 2.64
CA THR A 17 -18.38 0.35 2.34
C THR A 17 -17.83 -0.35 1.11
N ALA A 18 -18.13 0.19 -0.07
CA ALA A 18 -17.45 -0.19 -1.29
C ALA A 18 -15.97 -0.14 -0.95
N VAL A 19 -15.30 -1.30 -0.96
CA VAL A 19 -13.89 -1.42 -0.56
C VAL A 19 -13.17 -0.36 -1.35
N SER A 20 -12.72 0.69 -0.67
CA SER A 20 -12.21 1.85 -1.38
C SER A 20 -11.08 1.35 -2.28
N PRO A 21 -10.95 1.85 -3.52
CA PRO A 21 -9.88 1.41 -4.43
C PRO A 21 -8.49 1.45 -3.78
N SER A 22 -8.33 2.32 -2.77
CA SER A 22 -7.16 2.42 -1.90
C SER A 22 -6.92 1.17 -1.04
N LEU A 23 -7.96 0.64 -0.37
CA LEU A 23 -7.86 -0.56 0.46
C LEU A 23 -7.57 -1.82 -0.36
N ALA A 24 -8.22 -1.95 -1.53
CA ALA A 24 -7.95 -3.07 -2.44
C ALA A 24 -6.49 -3.10 -2.88
N ARG A 25 -5.95 -1.92 -3.21
CA ARG A 25 -4.55 -1.77 -3.60
C ARG A 25 -3.60 -2.05 -2.43
N LEU A 26 -3.91 -1.58 -1.22
CA LEU A 26 -3.08 -1.84 -0.04
C LEU A 26 -2.97 -3.35 0.26
N LYS A 27 -4.07 -4.12 0.13
CA LYS A 27 -4.05 -5.58 0.26
C LYS A 27 -3.13 -6.27 -0.77
N GLN A 28 -3.08 -5.77 -2.01
CA GLN A 28 -2.16 -6.32 -3.01
C GLN A 28 -0.70 -6.17 -2.57
N TYR A 29 -0.33 -4.98 -2.10
CA TYR A 29 1.03 -4.71 -1.61
C TYR A 29 1.38 -5.52 -0.36
N GLN A 30 0.44 -5.73 0.55
CA GLN A 30 0.62 -6.65 1.67
C GLN A 30 0.87 -8.09 1.19
N GLY A 31 0.16 -8.52 0.14
CA GLY A 31 0.38 -9.82 -0.50
C GLY A 31 1.80 -9.97 -1.06
N TYR A 32 2.36 -8.93 -1.67
CA TYR A 32 3.75 -8.95 -2.14
C TYR A 32 4.74 -9.07 -0.97
N ILE A 33 4.54 -8.31 0.11
CA ILE A 33 5.39 -8.37 1.31
C ILE A 33 5.35 -9.77 1.95
N LYS A 34 4.18 -10.40 2.02
CA LYS A 34 4.04 -11.77 2.57
C LYS A 34 4.78 -12.83 1.76
N LYS A 35 4.92 -12.64 0.44
CA LYS A 35 5.66 -13.56 -0.43
C LYS A 35 7.18 -13.43 -0.29
N VAL A 36 7.67 -12.39 0.38
CA VAL A 36 9.10 -12.22 0.64
C VAL A 36 9.46 -12.90 1.96
N THR A 37 10.03 -14.09 1.83
CA THR A 37 10.60 -14.89 2.93
C THR A 37 11.88 -14.22 3.47
N PRO A 38 12.24 -14.40 4.76
CA PRO A 38 13.52 -13.91 5.28
C PRO A 38 14.69 -14.38 4.41
N GLY A 39 15.59 -13.46 4.04
CA GLY A 39 16.73 -13.74 3.17
C GLY A 39 16.45 -13.65 1.67
N LEU A 40 15.20 -13.44 1.26
CA LEU A 40 14.84 -13.18 -0.14
C LEU A 40 14.54 -11.70 -0.37
N THR A 41 14.74 -11.26 -1.61
CA THR A 41 14.43 -9.89 -2.04
C THR A 41 13.26 -9.91 -3.03
N GLY A 42 12.21 -9.18 -2.71
CA GLY A 42 11.12 -8.89 -3.64
C GLY A 42 11.54 -7.80 -4.63
N ARG A 43 11.13 -7.95 -5.89
CA ARG A 43 11.34 -6.95 -6.95
C ARG A 43 10.00 -6.58 -7.58
N LEU A 44 9.71 -5.28 -7.63
CA LEU A 44 8.57 -4.73 -8.34
C LEU A 44 9.04 -3.75 -9.42
N THR A 45 8.42 -3.87 -10.59
CA THR A 45 8.53 -2.89 -11.67
C THR A 45 7.21 -2.10 -11.67
N PRO A 46 7.24 -0.77 -11.55
CA PRO A 46 6.04 0.07 -11.62
C PRO A 46 5.31 -0.13 -12.94
N SER A 47 3.98 -0.15 -12.90
CA SER A 47 3.15 -0.22 -14.11
C SER A 47 3.14 1.12 -14.86
N LYS A 48 2.70 1.12 -16.12
CA LYS A 48 2.57 2.35 -16.94
C LYS A 48 1.67 3.37 -16.23
N GLY A 49 2.21 4.54 -15.89
CA GLY A 49 1.52 5.59 -15.11
C GLY A 49 1.75 5.53 -13.59
N GLU A 50 2.51 4.56 -13.09
CA GLU A 50 2.91 4.46 -11.70
C GLU A 50 4.39 4.82 -11.55
N THR A 51 4.71 5.74 -10.64
CA THR A 51 6.12 6.13 -10.42
C THR A 51 6.78 5.18 -9.40
N PRO A 52 8.10 4.93 -9.51
CA PRO A 52 8.84 4.19 -8.49
C PRO A 52 8.66 4.76 -7.07
N ALA A 53 8.51 6.08 -6.96
CA ALA A 53 8.23 6.76 -5.71
C ALA A 53 6.85 6.39 -5.14
N ALA A 54 5.82 6.30 -5.99
CA ALA A 54 4.48 5.86 -5.59
C ALA A 54 4.49 4.40 -5.09
N VAL A 55 5.20 3.51 -5.79
CA VAL A 55 5.39 2.11 -5.37
C VAL A 55 6.08 2.04 -4.00
N ARG A 56 7.14 2.83 -3.78
CA ARG A 56 7.83 2.89 -2.48
C ARG A 56 6.91 3.34 -1.34
N ARG A 57 6.10 4.39 -1.56
CA ARG A 57 5.13 4.87 -0.56
C ARG A 57 4.07 3.81 -0.24
N ARG A 58 3.58 3.09 -1.24
CA ARG A 58 2.58 2.01 -1.07
C ARG A 58 3.15 0.81 -0.32
N LEU A 59 4.38 0.39 -0.64
CA LEU A 59 5.10 -0.64 0.11
C LEU A 59 5.31 -0.24 1.57
N GLY A 60 5.75 1.01 1.82
CA GLY A 60 5.92 1.53 3.18
C GLY A 60 4.60 1.55 3.97
N ALA A 61 3.50 2.00 3.35
CA ALA A 61 2.18 1.99 3.99
C ALA A 61 1.68 0.57 4.28
N ALA A 62 1.89 -0.38 3.35
CA ALA A 62 1.54 -1.77 3.55
C ALA A 62 2.37 -2.44 4.65
N ALA A 63 3.68 -2.16 4.72
CA ALA A 63 4.57 -2.64 5.76
C ALA A 63 4.19 -2.08 7.14
N ALA A 64 3.91 -0.79 7.23
CA ALA A 64 3.44 -0.15 8.45
C ALA A 64 2.10 -0.74 8.93
N ALA A 65 1.16 -0.97 8.02
CA ALA A 65 -0.11 -1.63 8.33
C ALA A 65 0.04 -3.09 8.78
N MET A 66 1.13 -3.76 8.41
CA MET A 66 1.47 -5.11 8.84
C MET A 66 2.35 -5.15 10.10
N GLY A 67 2.85 -4.00 10.58
CA GLY A 67 3.80 -3.94 11.69
C GLY A 67 5.18 -4.54 11.37
N VAL A 68 5.55 -4.65 10.09
CA VAL A 68 6.84 -5.23 9.68
C VAL A 68 7.83 -4.14 9.29
N LYS A 69 9.09 -4.30 9.70
CA LYS A 69 10.19 -3.48 9.17
C LYS A 69 10.51 -3.97 7.75
N LEU A 70 10.36 -3.09 6.77
CA LEU A 70 10.65 -3.38 5.38
C LEU A 70 11.68 -2.37 4.86
N THR A 71 12.80 -2.88 4.36
CA THR A 71 13.79 -2.08 3.65
C THR A 71 13.36 -1.99 2.19
N VAL A 72 13.28 -0.79 1.63
CA VAL A 72 12.90 -0.56 0.23
C VAL A 72 13.95 0.29 -0.46
N LYS A 73 14.55 -0.25 -1.53
CA LYS A 73 15.58 0.40 -2.33
C LYS A 73 15.12 0.54 -3.78
N ARG A 74 15.31 1.73 -4.36
CA ARG A 74 15.09 1.97 -5.79
C ARG A 74 16.41 1.78 -6.53
N ILE A 75 16.37 1.06 -7.65
CA ILE A 75 17.50 0.94 -8.59
C ILE A 75 16.92 1.15 -10.00
N GLY A 76 17.26 2.28 -10.63
CA GLY A 76 16.67 2.70 -11.90
C GLY A 76 15.14 2.83 -11.80
N ASP A 77 14.44 2.11 -12.66
CA ASP A 77 12.97 2.04 -12.67
C ASP A 77 12.39 0.87 -11.89
N ARG A 78 13.23 0.17 -11.11
CA ARG A 78 12.81 -1.00 -10.33
C ARG A 78 12.87 -0.68 -8.84
N VAL A 79 11.96 -1.28 -8.09
CA VAL A 79 11.89 -1.19 -6.64
C VAL A 79 12.16 -2.57 -6.05
N PHE A 80 13.17 -2.64 -5.19
CA PHE A 80 13.56 -3.83 -4.46
C PHE A 80 13.15 -3.67 -3.00
N PHE A 81 12.68 -4.74 -2.37
CA PHE A 81 12.25 -4.72 -0.98
C PHE A 81 12.52 -6.04 -0.28
N TRP A 82 12.93 -5.97 0.99
CA TRP A 82 13.22 -7.14 1.84
C TRP A 82 12.97 -6.79 3.31
N ARG A 83 12.78 -7.82 4.14
CA ARG A 83 12.52 -7.71 5.58
C ARG A 83 13.72 -8.22 6.39
#